data_AF-A0A699QQG7-F1
#
_entry.id   AF-A0A699QQG7-F1
#
_cell.length_a   1.000
_cell.length_b   1.000
_cell.length_c   1.000
_cell.angle_alpha   90.00
_cell.angle_beta   90.00
_cell.angle_gamma   90.00
#
_symmetry.space_group_name_H-M   'P 1'
#
loop_
_entity.id
_entity.type
_entity.pdbx_description
1 polymer ?
#
loop_
_entity_poly.entity_id
_entity_poly.type
_entity_poly.pdbx_seq_one_letter_code
_entity_poly.pdbx_strand_id
1 'polypeptide(L)'
;VGDPDIDHKCWERPETTAEKRPTIQINTTHPGSDVAAETAAAMAAASLVFKNQDPHYSKLLLDHAQKLFNFANSYPGVYTKSIPSIKDYYNSSGFVDELLWAAAWLYHATQDRYYISYVTVLHGKMFANWDNPTWFSWDNKLAGTQVLLSRVNFFGIKKEISMVENMNLQMYRRTAEALMCLTLLPPVTSQKTNGTFVKA
;
A
#
# COMPACT_ATOMS: atom_id res chain seq x y z
N VAL A 1 17.75 -7.25 8.20
CA VAL A 1 18.76 -8.10 8.87
C VAL A 1 19.88 -8.31 7.88
N GLY A 2 21.13 -8.16 8.33
CA GLY A 2 22.29 -8.09 7.44
C GLY A 2 22.78 -6.65 7.31
N ASP A 3 24.06 -6.54 6.98
CA ASP A 3 24.72 -5.28 6.61
C ASP A 3 25.04 -5.37 5.11
N PRO A 4 24.43 -4.52 4.26
CA PRO A 4 24.59 -4.65 2.82
C PRO A 4 26.02 -4.38 2.34
N ASP A 5 26.82 -3.59 3.09
CA ASP A 5 28.22 -3.33 2.73
C ASP A 5 29.11 -4.57 2.94
N ILE A 6 28.68 -5.50 3.78
CA ILE A 6 29.33 -6.79 4.01
C ILE A 6 28.73 -7.84 3.08
N ASP A 7 27.40 -7.94 3.07
CA ASP A 7 26.63 -8.94 2.32
C ASP A 7 26.93 -8.89 0.81
N HIS A 8 26.96 -7.68 0.22
CA HIS A 8 27.17 -7.54 -1.22
C HIS A 8 28.64 -7.70 -1.67
N LYS A 9 29.60 -7.80 -0.74
CA LYS A 9 31.00 -8.07 -1.07
C LYS A 9 31.27 -9.55 -1.32
N CYS A 10 30.35 -10.43 -0.91
CA CYS A 10 30.51 -11.87 -0.99
C CYS A 10 29.50 -12.45 -2.00
N TRP A 11 29.99 -13.26 -2.94
CA TRP A 11 29.14 -14.09 -3.81
C TRP A 11 29.30 -15.54 -3.39
N GLU A 12 28.38 -16.01 -2.57
CA GLU A 12 28.42 -17.34 -1.99
C GLU A 12 27.02 -17.90 -1.76
N ARG A 13 26.96 -19.16 -1.33
CA ARG A 13 25.69 -19.78 -0.96
C ARG A 13 25.27 -19.26 0.42
N PRO A 14 23.99 -18.88 0.62
CA PRO A 14 23.54 -18.32 1.90
C PRO A 14 23.68 -19.28 3.08
N GLU A 15 23.68 -20.59 2.85
CA GLU A 15 23.91 -21.60 3.89
C GLU A 15 25.37 -21.69 4.37
N THR A 16 26.31 -21.10 3.62
CA THR A 16 27.74 -21.08 3.98
C THR A 16 28.21 -19.75 4.58
N THR A 17 27.32 -18.75 4.66
CA THR A 17 27.63 -17.42 5.19
C THR A 17 28.02 -17.47 6.65
N ALA A 18 29.21 -16.92 6.94
CA ALA A 18 29.78 -16.84 8.29
C ALA A 18 29.82 -15.39 8.82
N GLU A 19 29.52 -14.43 7.96
CA GLU A 19 29.53 -13.00 8.25
C GLU A 19 28.48 -12.62 9.29
N LYS A 20 28.79 -11.60 10.08
CA LYS A 20 27.85 -11.07 11.07
C LYS A 20 26.66 -10.42 10.36
N ARG A 21 25.45 -10.85 10.69
CA ARG A 21 24.19 -10.30 10.15
C ARG A 21 23.45 -9.46 11.19
N PRO A 22 23.76 -8.17 11.35
CA PRO A 22 23.13 -7.33 12.37
C PRO A 22 21.62 -7.14 12.11
N THR A 23 20.89 -6.89 13.19
CA THR A 23 19.47 -6.53 13.15
C THR A 23 19.33 -5.03 13.38
N ILE A 24 18.55 -4.38 12.53
CA ILE A 24 18.12 -2.99 12.70
C ILE A 24 16.61 -2.99 12.95
N GLN A 25 16.12 -2.01 13.67
CA GLN A 25 14.71 -1.88 14.01
C GLN A 25 14.28 -0.42 14.01
N ILE A 26 13.02 -0.20 13.65
CA ILE A 26 12.31 1.04 13.92
C ILE A 26 11.75 1.00 15.34
N ASN A 27 11.60 2.16 15.95
CA ASN A 27 10.98 2.32 17.27
C ASN A 27 10.45 3.76 17.42
N THR A 28 10.01 4.12 18.62
CA THR A 28 9.43 5.45 18.87
C THR A 28 10.42 6.61 18.77
N THR A 29 11.74 6.37 18.87
CA THR A 29 12.78 7.38 18.67
C THR A 29 13.40 7.35 17.27
N HIS A 30 13.27 6.23 16.57
CA HIS A 30 13.72 5.99 15.19
C HIS A 30 12.52 5.49 14.36
N PRO A 31 11.56 6.37 14.04
CA PRO A 31 10.30 5.99 13.40
C PRO A 31 10.47 5.49 11.96
N GLY A 32 9.49 4.74 11.47
CA GLY A 32 9.45 4.25 10.09
C GLY A 32 8.03 3.84 9.72
N SER A 33 7.20 4.83 9.45
CA SER A 33 5.78 4.69 9.13
C SER A 33 5.57 3.93 7.84
N ASP A 34 6.41 4.15 6.83
CA ASP A 34 6.41 3.44 5.56
C ASP A 34 6.54 1.92 5.78
N VAL A 35 7.65 1.46 6.34
CA VAL A 35 7.89 0.03 6.54
C VAL A 35 6.90 -0.58 7.55
N ALA A 36 6.50 0.15 8.59
CA ALA A 36 5.51 -0.31 9.55
C ALA A 36 4.11 -0.46 8.93
N ALA A 37 3.68 0.51 8.13
CA ALA A 37 2.38 0.48 7.47
C ALA A 37 2.34 -0.55 6.34
N GLU A 38 3.41 -0.71 5.55
CA GLU A 38 3.47 -1.80 4.55
C GLU A 38 3.39 -3.18 5.24
N THR A 39 4.07 -3.34 6.38
CA THR A 39 3.98 -4.58 7.16
C THR A 39 2.56 -4.78 7.71
N ALA A 40 1.89 -3.71 8.17
CA ALA A 40 0.50 -3.76 8.60
C ALA A 40 -0.44 -4.17 7.45
N ALA A 41 -0.24 -3.61 6.25
CA ALA A 41 -0.99 -3.96 5.04
C ALA A 41 -0.83 -5.44 4.70
N ALA A 42 0.41 -5.94 4.69
CA ALA A 42 0.71 -7.35 4.41
C ALA A 42 0.05 -8.30 5.43
N MET A 43 0.12 -7.98 6.73
CA MET A 43 -0.53 -8.79 7.77
C MET A 43 -2.06 -8.74 7.70
N ALA A 44 -2.64 -7.57 7.42
CA ALA A 44 -4.09 -7.43 7.21
C ALA A 44 -4.55 -8.24 5.98
N ALA A 45 -3.83 -8.16 4.87
CA ALA A 45 -4.10 -8.97 3.68
C ALA A 45 -3.98 -10.47 3.96
N ALA A 46 -2.91 -10.91 4.63
CA ALA A 46 -2.71 -12.31 5.01
C ALA A 46 -3.82 -12.80 5.95
N SER A 47 -4.31 -11.96 6.88
CA SER A 47 -5.41 -12.34 7.78
C SER A 47 -6.67 -12.74 7.01
N LEU A 48 -6.95 -12.11 5.86
CA LEU A 48 -8.06 -12.47 4.99
C LEU A 48 -7.86 -13.83 4.32
N VAL A 49 -6.64 -14.15 3.90
CA VAL A 49 -6.28 -15.45 3.30
C VAL A 49 -6.49 -16.59 4.31
N PHE A 50 -6.00 -16.42 5.53
CA PHE A 50 -6.09 -17.45 6.57
C PHE A 50 -7.44 -17.51 7.28
N LYS A 51 -8.36 -16.57 7.00
CA LYS A 51 -9.62 -16.40 7.74
C LYS A 51 -10.41 -17.69 7.97
N ASN A 52 -10.50 -18.55 6.96
CA ASN A 52 -11.24 -19.81 7.04
C ASN A 52 -10.34 -21.02 7.32
N GLN A 53 -9.08 -20.99 6.87
CA GLN A 53 -8.16 -22.12 6.96
C GLN A 53 -7.49 -22.22 8.34
N ASP A 54 -7.16 -21.08 8.95
CA ASP A 54 -6.62 -20.97 10.30
C ASP A 54 -7.13 -19.67 10.95
N PRO A 55 -8.33 -19.70 11.56
CA PRO A 55 -8.92 -18.52 12.18
C PRO A 55 -8.10 -17.95 13.34
N HIS A 56 -7.33 -18.78 14.04
CA HIS A 56 -6.48 -18.34 15.14
C HIS A 56 -5.30 -17.53 14.61
N TYR A 57 -4.61 -18.04 13.59
CA TYR A 57 -3.51 -17.32 12.94
C TYR A 57 -4.00 -16.06 12.22
N SER A 58 -5.17 -16.13 11.57
CA SER A 58 -5.84 -14.96 10.98
C SER A 58 -6.03 -13.84 12.01
N LYS A 59 -6.54 -14.17 13.20
CA LYS A 59 -6.70 -13.20 14.29
C LYS A 59 -5.37 -12.63 14.76
N LEU A 60 -4.36 -13.49 14.94
CA LEU A 60 -3.01 -13.05 15.34
C LEU A 60 -2.43 -12.04 14.34
N LEU A 61 -2.51 -12.33 13.04
CA LEU A 61 -2.07 -11.43 11.98
C LEU A 61 -2.81 -10.08 12.04
N LEU A 62 -4.13 -10.11 12.20
CA LEU A 62 -4.94 -8.90 12.26
C LEU A 62 -4.60 -8.04 13.50
N ASP A 63 -4.41 -8.66 14.66
CA ASP A 63 -4.00 -7.98 15.90
C ASP A 63 -2.64 -7.29 15.72
N HIS A 64 -1.68 -7.93 15.05
CA HIS A 64 -0.39 -7.32 14.74
C HIS A 64 -0.51 -6.20 13.69
N ALA A 65 -1.34 -6.38 12.67
CA ALA A 65 -1.58 -5.36 11.65
C ALA A 65 -2.11 -4.06 12.27
N GLN A 66 -3.09 -4.14 13.18
CA GLN A 66 -3.63 -2.97 13.87
C GLN A 66 -2.58 -2.28 14.76
N LYS A 67 -1.76 -3.05 15.49
CA LYS A 67 -0.67 -2.50 16.32
C LYS A 67 0.37 -1.76 15.48
N LEU A 68 0.78 -2.35 14.35
CA LEU A 68 1.77 -1.76 13.45
C LEU A 68 1.23 -0.50 12.78
N PHE A 69 -0.04 -0.51 12.33
CA PHE A 69 -0.68 0.69 11.80
C PHE A 69 -0.76 1.80 12.85
N ASN A 70 -1.15 1.48 14.08
CA ASN A 70 -1.20 2.46 15.17
C ASN A 70 0.19 3.04 15.46
N PHE A 71 1.24 2.22 15.46
CA PHE A 71 2.62 2.68 15.58
C PHE A 71 3.00 3.62 14.42
N ALA A 72 2.76 3.20 13.18
CA ALA A 72 3.08 3.98 11.98
C ALA A 72 2.40 5.36 11.98
N ASN A 73 1.12 5.41 12.40
CA ASN A 73 0.32 6.62 12.43
C ASN A 73 0.63 7.52 13.64
N SER A 74 1.09 6.95 14.76
CA SER A 74 1.40 7.70 15.99
C SER A 74 2.83 8.26 16.00
N TYR A 75 3.75 7.62 15.27
CA TYR A 75 5.16 8.00 15.19
C TYR A 75 5.55 8.22 13.72
N PRO A 76 5.13 9.34 13.09
CA PRO A 76 5.37 9.60 11.68
C PRO A 76 6.87 9.71 11.37
N GLY A 77 7.34 8.94 10.39
CA GLY A 77 8.73 9.01 9.94
C GLY A 77 9.02 8.15 8.72
N VAL A 78 10.02 8.56 7.94
CA VAL A 78 10.57 7.77 6.82
C VAL A 78 11.68 6.87 7.37
N TYR A 79 11.61 5.56 7.16
CA TYR A 79 12.56 4.64 7.83
C TYR A 79 14.01 4.87 7.42
N THR A 80 14.28 5.30 6.18
CA THR A 80 15.64 5.60 5.71
C THR A 80 16.20 6.91 6.28
N LYS A 81 15.36 7.79 6.85
CA LYS A 81 15.83 8.93 7.65
C LYS A 81 16.23 8.50 9.06
N SER A 82 15.53 7.52 9.62
CA SER A 82 15.84 6.94 10.92
C SER A 82 17.03 5.98 10.88
N ILE A 83 17.26 5.35 9.73
CA ILE A 83 18.35 4.41 9.50
C ILE A 83 19.09 4.81 8.20
N PRO A 84 19.92 5.88 8.22
CA PRO A 84 20.54 6.42 7.01
C PRO A 84 21.49 5.45 6.30
N SER A 85 22.04 4.46 7.02
CA SER A 85 23.00 3.50 6.49
C SER A 85 22.45 2.60 5.39
N ILE A 86 21.13 2.50 5.24
CA ILE A 86 20.48 1.63 4.24
C ILE A 86 19.78 2.40 3.11
N LYS A 87 19.89 3.73 3.11
CA LYS A 87 19.19 4.58 2.15
C LYS A 87 19.58 4.28 0.70
N ASP A 88 20.82 3.88 0.44
CA ASP A 88 21.33 3.69 -0.93
C ASP A 88 20.80 2.40 -1.59
N TYR A 89 20.07 1.57 -0.83
CA TYR A 89 19.52 0.30 -1.30
C TYR A 89 18.01 0.38 -1.56
N TYR A 90 17.25 0.84 -0.57
CA TYR A 90 15.81 1.04 -0.68
C TYR A 90 15.45 2.39 -0.06
N ASN A 91 15.69 3.48 -0.80
CA ASN A 91 15.35 4.81 -0.29
C ASN A 91 13.85 5.07 -0.37
N SER A 92 13.20 5.28 0.77
CA SER A 92 11.79 5.66 0.80
C SER A 92 11.58 7.12 0.39
N SER A 93 10.62 7.37 -0.51
CA SER A 93 10.22 8.71 -0.94
C SER A 93 9.21 9.36 0.02
N GLY A 94 8.51 8.57 0.82
CA GLY A 94 7.43 9.03 1.70
C GLY A 94 6.81 7.86 2.47
N PHE A 95 5.75 8.15 3.24
CA PHE A 95 5.03 7.11 4.00
C PHE A 95 3.51 7.26 3.95
N VAL A 96 3.02 8.33 3.33
CA VAL A 96 1.61 8.72 3.43
C VAL A 96 0.72 7.80 2.60
N ASP A 97 1.26 7.28 1.50
CA ASP A 97 0.61 6.29 0.67
C ASP A 97 0.64 4.90 1.30
N GLU A 98 1.68 4.51 2.03
CA GLU A 98 1.67 3.29 2.86
C GLU A 98 0.62 3.36 3.97
N LEU A 99 0.44 4.52 4.60
CA LEU A 99 -0.63 4.71 5.60
C LEU A 99 -2.02 4.52 4.97
N LEU A 100 -2.26 5.08 3.78
CA LEU A 100 -3.52 4.84 3.06
C LEU A 100 -3.68 3.37 2.67
N TRP A 101 -2.62 2.74 2.19
CA TRP A 101 -2.59 1.34 1.77
C TRP A 101 -2.92 0.40 2.93
N ALA A 102 -2.27 0.60 4.07
CA ALA A 102 -2.51 -0.17 5.29
C ALA A 102 -3.93 0.02 5.82
N ALA A 103 -4.43 1.26 5.86
CA ALA A 103 -5.80 1.54 6.26
C ALA A 103 -6.81 0.88 5.31
N ALA A 104 -6.57 0.90 4.00
CA ALA A 104 -7.42 0.22 3.02
C ALA A 104 -7.49 -1.30 3.28
N TRP A 105 -6.35 -1.97 3.49
CA TRP A 105 -6.34 -3.39 3.82
C TRP A 105 -6.98 -3.71 5.17
N LEU A 106 -6.73 -2.90 6.18
CA LEU A 106 -7.37 -3.04 7.49
C LEU A 106 -8.88 -2.86 7.40
N TYR A 107 -9.37 -1.94 6.57
CA TYR A 107 -10.80 -1.83 6.29
C TYR A 107 -11.35 -3.11 5.67
N HIS A 108 -10.67 -3.69 4.67
CA HIS A 108 -11.09 -4.96 4.08
C HIS A 108 -11.10 -6.11 5.09
N ALA A 109 -10.13 -6.16 6.00
CA ALA A 109 -10.03 -7.21 7.01
C ALA A 109 -11.07 -7.07 8.14
N THR A 110 -11.36 -5.84 8.58
CA THR A 110 -12.14 -5.56 9.80
C THR A 110 -13.56 -5.06 9.54
N GLN A 111 -13.78 -4.38 8.42
CA GLN A 111 -14.97 -3.55 8.16
C GLN A 111 -15.18 -2.43 9.21
N ASP A 112 -14.11 -2.03 9.91
CA ASP A 112 -14.13 -0.94 10.87
C ASP A 112 -14.23 0.41 10.15
N ARG A 113 -15.18 1.24 10.58
CA ARG A 113 -15.45 2.55 9.98
C ARG A 113 -14.31 3.54 10.18
N TYR A 114 -13.48 3.36 11.20
CA TYR A 114 -12.31 4.21 11.38
C TYR A 114 -11.42 4.19 10.13
N TYR A 115 -11.14 3.01 9.57
CA TYR A 115 -10.24 2.89 8.42
C TYR A 115 -10.83 3.43 7.12
N ILE A 116 -12.13 3.24 6.86
CA ILE A 116 -12.74 3.87 5.68
C ILE A 116 -12.75 5.40 5.82
N SER A 117 -13.03 5.92 7.02
CA SER A 117 -12.97 7.35 7.30
C SER A 117 -11.54 7.88 7.17
N TYR A 118 -10.54 7.10 7.58
CA TYR A 118 -9.11 7.41 7.44
C TYR A 118 -8.75 7.67 5.98
N VAL A 119 -9.05 6.72 5.10
CA VAL A 119 -8.71 6.83 3.68
C VAL A 119 -9.60 7.79 2.90
N THR A 120 -10.78 8.13 3.39
CA THR A 120 -11.67 9.05 2.67
C THR A 120 -11.62 10.47 3.23
N VAL A 121 -12.05 10.66 4.48
CA VAL A 121 -12.32 11.97 5.08
C VAL A 121 -11.09 12.54 5.78
N LEU A 122 -10.41 11.74 6.61
CA LEU A 122 -9.32 12.25 7.46
C LEU A 122 -8.07 12.57 6.64
N HIS A 123 -7.69 11.67 5.73
CA HIS A 123 -6.42 11.77 5.01
C HIS A 123 -6.54 11.65 3.48
N GLY A 124 -7.65 11.14 2.95
CA GLY A 124 -7.82 10.88 1.51
C GLY A 124 -7.46 12.05 0.62
N LYS A 125 -8.03 13.23 0.89
CA LYS A 125 -7.76 14.44 0.10
C LYS A 125 -6.29 14.86 0.09
N MET A 126 -5.56 14.64 1.19
CA MET A 126 -4.17 15.06 1.34
C MET A 126 -3.18 14.03 0.82
N PHE A 127 -3.48 12.74 1.00
CA PHE A 127 -2.53 11.65 0.76
C PHE A 127 -2.78 10.92 -0.57
N ALA A 128 -4.01 10.89 -1.07
CA ALA A 128 -4.35 10.00 -2.18
C ALA A 128 -3.92 10.51 -3.56
N ASN A 129 -3.63 11.82 -3.67
CA ASN A 129 -3.16 12.45 -4.91
C ASN A 129 -3.99 12.05 -6.15
N TRP A 130 -5.33 12.15 -6.04
CA TRP A 130 -6.26 11.62 -7.04
C TRP A 130 -6.07 12.17 -8.46
N ASP A 131 -5.51 13.38 -8.58
CA ASP A 131 -5.32 14.07 -9.86
C ASP A 131 -4.04 13.66 -10.60
N ASN A 132 -3.14 12.90 -9.95
CA ASN A 132 -1.88 12.43 -10.53
C ASN A 132 -1.76 10.91 -10.43
N PRO A 133 -2.39 10.16 -11.37
CA PRO A 133 -2.17 8.73 -11.49
C PRO A 133 -0.67 8.42 -11.61
N THR A 134 -0.22 7.40 -10.88
CA THR A 134 1.18 6.94 -10.84
C THR A 134 1.22 5.42 -10.97
N TRP A 135 2.41 4.82 -10.97
CA TRP A 135 2.60 3.37 -11.02
C TRP A 135 2.70 2.76 -9.62
N PHE A 136 2.38 1.47 -9.52
CA PHE A 136 2.55 0.70 -8.29
C PHE A 136 3.99 0.20 -8.18
N SER A 137 4.60 0.37 -7.01
CA SER A 137 5.93 -0.15 -6.71
C SER A 137 6.08 -0.45 -5.22
N TRP A 138 7.27 -0.91 -4.81
CA TRP A 138 7.62 -1.07 -3.41
C TRP A 138 7.66 0.26 -2.63
N ASP A 139 7.85 1.38 -3.33
CA ASP A 139 7.97 2.75 -2.78
C ASP A 139 6.71 3.59 -2.99
N ASN A 140 5.81 3.19 -3.89
CA ASN A 140 4.58 3.93 -4.15
C ASN A 140 3.35 3.01 -4.21
N LYS A 141 2.45 3.19 -3.25
CA LYS A 141 1.24 2.38 -3.06
C LYS A 141 -0.02 3.03 -3.57
N LEU A 142 0.05 4.24 -4.14
CA LEU A 142 -1.14 4.98 -4.57
C LEU A 142 -1.92 4.19 -5.60
N ALA A 143 -1.29 3.74 -6.69
CA ALA A 143 -1.93 2.96 -7.74
C ALA A 143 -2.70 1.75 -7.20
N GLY A 144 -2.06 0.96 -6.32
CA GLY A 144 -2.68 -0.18 -5.67
C GLY A 144 -3.86 0.22 -4.77
N THR A 145 -3.69 1.30 -3.99
CA THR A 145 -4.72 1.86 -3.11
C THR A 145 -5.93 2.36 -3.91
N GLN A 146 -5.72 3.04 -5.03
CA GLN A 146 -6.78 3.49 -5.94
C GLN A 146 -7.64 2.32 -6.41
N VAL A 147 -6.99 1.27 -6.92
CA VAL A 147 -7.69 0.07 -7.39
C VAL A 147 -8.40 -0.64 -6.24
N LEU A 148 -7.75 -0.82 -5.09
CA LEU A 148 -8.32 -1.50 -3.94
C LEU A 148 -9.58 -0.78 -3.42
N LEU A 149 -9.54 0.54 -3.25
CA LEU A 149 -10.68 1.31 -2.75
C LEU A 149 -11.77 1.53 -3.81
N SER A 150 -11.43 1.51 -5.11
CA SER A 150 -12.44 1.48 -6.16
C SER A 150 -13.37 0.26 -6.02
N ARG A 151 -12.82 -0.89 -5.58
CA ARG A 151 -13.58 -2.11 -5.35
C ARG A 151 -14.63 -1.93 -4.25
N VAL A 152 -14.31 -1.18 -3.20
CA VAL A 152 -15.25 -0.85 -2.11
C VAL A 152 -16.44 -0.06 -2.65
N ASN A 153 -16.19 0.87 -3.58
CA ASN A 153 -17.26 1.61 -4.25
C ASN A 153 -18.17 0.70 -5.10
N PHE A 154 -17.59 -0.27 -5.80
CA PHE A 154 -18.34 -1.16 -6.71
C PHE A 154 -19.19 -2.23 -6.00
N PHE A 155 -18.63 -2.93 -5.02
CA PHE A 155 -19.31 -4.07 -4.38
C PHE A 155 -20.15 -3.67 -3.17
N GLY A 156 -20.19 -2.37 -2.86
CA GLY A 156 -20.97 -1.80 -1.76
C GLY A 156 -20.34 -2.06 -0.40
N ILE A 157 -20.56 -1.11 0.50
CA ILE A 157 -20.24 -1.26 1.92
C ILE A 157 -21.46 -1.88 2.59
N LYS A 158 -21.25 -2.91 3.44
CA LYS A 158 -22.33 -3.58 4.18
C LYS A 158 -23.02 -2.69 5.24
N LYS A 159 -22.60 -1.43 5.39
CA LYS A 159 -23.07 -0.42 6.35
C LYS A 159 -23.24 0.93 5.64
N GLU A 160 -24.14 1.76 6.14
CA GLU A 160 -24.37 3.11 5.63
C GLU A 160 -23.07 3.94 5.66
N ILE A 161 -22.64 4.40 4.48
CA ILE A 161 -21.54 5.34 4.29
C ILE A 161 -22.10 6.75 4.18
N SER A 162 -21.39 7.72 4.75
CA SER A 162 -21.74 9.13 4.56
C SER A 162 -21.58 9.56 3.10
N MET A 163 -22.32 10.61 2.73
CA MET A 163 -22.23 11.23 1.40
C MET A 163 -20.78 11.62 1.04
N VAL A 164 -20.02 12.12 2.02
CA VAL A 164 -18.62 12.54 1.82
C VAL A 164 -17.69 11.34 1.62
N GLU A 165 -17.82 10.28 2.43
CA GLU A 165 -17.07 9.03 2.24
C GLU A 165 -17.33 8.46 0.83
N ASN A 166 -18.59 8.45 0.39
CA ASN A 166 -18.95 7.97 -0.94
C ASN A 166 -18.36 8.84 -2.08
N MET A 167 -18.40 10.17 -1.96
CA MET A 167 -17.78 11.07 -2.94
C MET A 167 -16.27 10.82 -3.06
N ASN A 168 -15.58 10.66 -1.94
CA ASN A 168 -14.14 10.41 -1.96
C ASN A 168 -13.81 9.01 -2.51
N LEU A 169 -14.65 7.99 -2.25
CA LEU A 169 -14.53 6.68 -2.90
C LEU A 169 -14.72 6.73 -4.42
N GLN A 170 -15.57 7.63 -4.93
CA GLN A 170 -15.69 7.87 -6.37
C GLN A 170 -14.41 8.47 -6.96
N MET A 171 -13.68 9.30 -6.21
CA MET A 171 -12.37 9.80 -6.64
C MET A 171 -11.38 8.64 -6.80
N TYR A 172 -11.32 7.73 -5.81
CA TYR A 172 -10.48 6.52 -5.91
C TYR A 172 -10.79 5.69 -7.17
N ARG A 173 -12.08 5.52 -7.46
CA ARG A 173 -12.54 4.85 -8.67
C ARG A 173 -12.10 5.58 -9.96
N ARG A 174 -12.29 6.89 -10.05
CA ARG A 174 -11.89 7.67 -11.24
C ARG A 174 -10.39 7.57 -11.51
N THR A 175 -9.57 7.68 -10.46
CA THR A 175 -8.11 7.56 -10.60
C THR A 175 -7.70 6.14 -10.99
N ALA A 176 -8.38 5.11 -10.47
CA ALA A 176 -8.15 3.72 -10.89
C ALA A 176 -8.53 3.49 -12.36
N GLU A 177 -9.65 4.04 -12.83
CA GLU A 177 -10.07 3.99 -14.24
C GLU A 177 -9.03 4.70 -15.15
N ALA A 178 -8.54 5.88 -14.73
CA ALA A 178 -7.49 6.60 -15.44
C ALA A 178 -6.18 5.79 -15.51
N LEU A 179 -5.78 5.14 -14.42
CA LEU A 179 -4.62 4.25 -14.40
C LEU A 179 -4.77 3.12 -15.41
N MET A 180 -5.92 2.43 -15.43
CA MET A 180 -6.19 1.35 -16.39
C MET A 180 -6.12 1.84 -17.84
N CYS A 181 -6.64 3.04 -18.13
CA CYS A 181 -6.53 3.64 -19.46
C CYS A 181 -5.08 3.92 -19.86
N LEU A 182 -4.24 4.39 -18.94
CA LEU A 182 -2.82 4.68 -19.22
C LEU A 182 -2.00 3.40 -19.45
N THR A 183 -2.34 2.29 -18.78
CA THR A 183 -1.53 1.06 -18.81
C THR A 183 -2.01 0.01 -19.80
N LEU A 184 -3.33 -0.07 -20.06
CA LEU A 184 -3.92 -1.17 -20.85
C LEU A 184 -4.32 -0.77 -22.26
N LEU A 185 -4.52 0.53 -22.53
CA LEU A 185 -4.83 0.98 -23.88
C LEU A 185 -3.52 1.29 -24.60
N PRO A 186 -3.31 0.77 -25.83
CA PRO A 186 -2.21 1.23 -26.64
C PRO A 186 -2.32 2.76 -26.78
N PRO A 187 -1.19 3.49 -26.86
CA PRO A 187 -1.24 4.92 -27.15
C PRO A 187 -2.13 5.11 -28.38
N VAL A 188 -3.08 6.05 -28.30
CA VAL A 188 -3.94 6.38 -29.43
C VAL A 188 -3.02 6.83 -30.56
N THR A 189 -2.59 5.91 -31.41
CA THR A 189 -2.06 6.25 -32.71
C THR A 189 -3.23 6.89 -33.42
N SER A 190 -3.22 8.22 -33.48
CA SER A 190 -4.11 9.00 -34.33
C SER A 190 -3.73 8.77 -35.80
N GLN A 191 -3.73 7.52 -36.25
CA GLN A 191 -3.99 7.20 -37.64
C GLN A 191 -5.46 6.87 -37.69
N LYS A 192 -6.28 7.89 -37.97
CA LYS A 192 -7.58 7.66 -38.57
C LYS A 192 -7.31 6.86 -39.85
N THR A 193 -7.56 5.56 -39.83
CA THR A 193 -7.74 4.83 -41.08
C THR A 193 -8.95 5.45 -41.75
N ASN A 194 -8.78 6.02 -42.94
CA ASN A 194 -9.86 6.40 -43.86
C ASN A 194 -10.56 5.12 -44.38
N GLY A 195 -11.12 4.32 -43.47
CA GLY A 195 -11.66 3.00 -43.77
C GLY A 195 -13.08 2.90 -43.26
N THR A 196 -14.00 2.97 -44.22
CA THR A 196 -15.43 2.69 -44.14
C THR A 196 -15.80 1.50 -43.25
N PHE A 197 -16.90 1.67 -42.50
CA PHE A 197 -17.64 0.62 -41.82
C PHE A 197 -17.89 -0.58 -42.75
N VAL A 198 -17.57 -1.78 -42.29
CA VAL A 198 -18.25 -2.99 -42.76
C VAL A 198 -18.81 -3.70 -41.54
N LYS A 199 -20.15 -3.71 -41.45
CA LYS A 199 -20.90 -4.62 -40.59
C LYS A 199 -20.76 -6.03 -41.14
N ALA A 200 -20.51 -6.99 -40.26
CA ALA A 200 -21.05 -8.35 -40.32
C ALA A 200 -21.32 -8.79 -38.87
#